data_AF-A0A9W9SYU8-F1
#
_entry.id   AF-A0A9W9SYU8-F1
#
_cell.length_a   1.000
_cell.length_b   1.000
_cell.length_c   1.000
_cell.angle_alpha   90.00
_cell.angle_beta   90.00
_cell.angle_gamma   90.00
#
_symmetry.space_group_name_H-M   'P 1'
#
loop_
_entity.id
_entity.type
_entity.pdbx_description
1 polymer ?
#
loop_
_entity_poly.entity_id
_entity_poly.type
_entity_poly.pdbx_seq_one_letter_code
_entity_poly.pdbx_strand_id
1 'polypeptide(L)'
;MPLQWDQLPSWQRDNQYILSGYRTSSNSFSKSFASLTYLHNESVNIYSHLIPAVILSFFGISIYKALARRYTSVSTADIIVFGCFFLGAVLCLGISATFHTVQNHSSHIARIANQLDYIGIVLLIVGSFIPSIFYGLFDNGLSPFSLLIDYLKDIAYISAKITSLGLLCAAISATPQFRHPTWRPFRARMFISLGLSALFPVVHGAMKFGIRQMNKQIGLFWVVLQGSLYIVGACIYASLMCKFSDANTRACTSWPVRYLDKLSPNLSLYGGTGYNISPSRIGQCL
;
A
#
# COMPACT_ATOMS: atom_id res chain seq x y z
N MET A 1 22.88 -22.56 -7.27
CA MET A 1 23.25 -21.83 -6.04
C MET A 1 22.59 -20.46 -6.06
N PRO A 2 22.20 -19.91 -4.89
CA PRO A 2 21.75 -18.53 -4.78
C PRO A 2 22.84 -17.55 -5.21
N LEU A 3 22.48 -16.45 -5.85
CA LEU A 3 23.40 -15.42 -6.33
C LEU A 3 23.77 -14.44 -5.21
N GLN A 4 24.97 -13.85 -5.35
CA GLN A 4 25.40 -12.67 -4.60
C GLN A 4 24.85 -11.38 -5.25
N TRP A 5 24.80 -10.28 -4.50
CA TRP A 5 24.26 -8.99 -4.95
C TRP A 5 24.95 -8.44 -6.22
N ASP A 6 26.27 -8.51 -6.28
CA ASP A 6 27.10 -8.03 -7.39
C ASP A 6 26.91 -8.84 -8.69
N GLN A 7 26.44 -10.08 -8.57
CA GLN A 7 26.12 -10.96 -9.69
C GLN A 7 24.73 -10.71 -10.30
N LEU A 8 23.89 -9.91 -9.64
CA LEU A 8 22.55 -9.62 -10.13
C LEU A 8 22.57 -8.74 -11.39
N PRO A 9 21.63 -8.96 -12.34
CA PRO A 9 21.39 -7.98 -13.39
C PRO A 9 20.81 -6.69 -12.77
N SER A 10 21.08 -5.55 -13.42
CA SER A 10 20.72 -4.22 -12.90
C SER A 10 19.25 -4.06 -12.51
N TRP A 11 18.32 -4.75 -13.19
CA TRP A 11 16.90 -4.68 -12.92
C TRP A 11 16.44 -5.46 -11.67
N GLN A 12 17.26 -6.38 -11.14
CA GLN A 12 16.99 -7.11 -9.88
C GLN A 12 17.67 -6.46 -8.67
N ARG A 13 18.52 -5.45 -8.88
CA ARG A 13 19.26 -4.76 -7.83
C ARG A 13 18.37 -3.71 -7.13
N ASP A 14 17.51 -4.14 -6.21
CA ASP A 14 16.63 -3.24 -5.44
C ASP A 14 17.20 -2.79 -4.08
N ASN A 15 17.90 -3.67 -3.35
CA ASN A 15 18.45 -3.41 -2.03
C ASN A 15 19.88 -3.98 -1.83
N GLN A 16 20.89 -3.10 -1.84
CA GLN A 16 22.31 -3.47 -1.73
C GLN A 16 22.75 -4.04 -0.38
N TYR A 17 21.89 -3.97 0.64
CA TYR A 17 22.20 -4.46 1.98
C TYR A 17 21.87 -5.94 2.16
N ILE A 18 21.12 -6.53 1.22
CA ILE A 18 20.96 -7.98 1.12
C ILE A 18 22.11 -8.47 0.25
N LEU A 19 23.07 -9.17 0.85
CA LEU A 19 24.33 -9.50 0.17
C LEU A 19 24.22 -10.76 -0.68
N SER A 20 23.35 -11.70 -0.30
CA SER A 20 23.27 -13.04 -0.90
C SER A 20 21.86 -13.63 -0.85
N GLY A 21 21.68 -14.83 -1.39
CA GLY A 21 20.40 -15.55 -1.32
C GLY A 21 19.46 -15.25 -2.48
N TYR A 22 19.94 -14.55 -3.52
CA TYR A 22 19.11 -14.16 -4.65
C TYR A 22 18.84 -15.30 -5.61
N ARG A 23 17.65 -15.28 -6.23
CA ARG A 23 17.29 -16.20 -7.31
C ARG A 23 17.83 -15.70 -8.65
N THR A 24 18.24 -16.64 -9.50
CA THR A 24 18.61 -16.35 -10.88
C THR A 24 17.39 -15.91 -11.70
N SER A 25 17.65 -15.14 -12.78
CA SER A 25 16.62 -14.83 -13.78
C SER A 25 16.14 -16.13 -14.42
N SER A 26 14.89 -16.51 -14.20
CA SER A 26 14.39 -17.83 -14.59
C SER A 26 13.81 -17.87 -16.00
N ASN A 27 13.28 -16.74 -16.48
CA ASN A 27 12.43 -16.62 -17.68
C ASN A 27 11.36 -17.74 -17.77
N SER A 28 10.92 -18.24 -16.63
CA SER A 28 10.03 -19.40 -16.54
C SER A 28 9.19 -19.32 -15.28
N PHE A 29 7.87 -19.22 -15.45
CA PHE A 29 6.92 -19.26 -14.34
C PHE A 29 7.07 -20.55 -13.54
N SER A 30 7.23 -21.71 -14.20
CA SER A 30 7.42 -23.00 -13.53
C SER A 30 8.62 -22.95 -12.58
N LYS A 31 9.78 -22.43 -13.02
CA LYS A 31 10.96 -22.26 -12.15
C LYS A 31 10.73 -21.24 -11.03
N SER A 32 9.97 -20.17 -11.29
CA SER A 32 9.60 -19.18 -10.26
C SER A 32 8.69 -19.78 -9.18
N PHE A 33 7.66 -20.56 -9.56
CA PHE A 33 6.80 -21.24 -8.58
C PHE A 33 7.50 -22.41 -7.89
N ALA A 34 8.42 -23.11 -8.56
CA ALA A 34 9.26 -24.11 -7.93
C ALA A 34 10.14 -23.51 -6.81
N SER A 35 10.35 -22.18 -6.78
CA SER A 35 11.11 -21.54 -5.69
C SER A 35 10.39 -21.53 -4.34
N LEU A 36 9.10 -21.83 -4.31
CA LEU A 36 8.37 -22.04 -3.06
C LEU A 36 8.95 -23.21 -2.24
N THR A 37 9.66 -24.15 -2.85
CA THR A 37 10.14 -25.35 -2.15
C THR A 37 11.55 -25.21 -1.55
N TYR A 38 12.20 -24.05 -1.70
CA TYR A 38 13.53 -23.80 -1.13
C TYR A 38 13.67 -22.37 -0.58
N LEU A 39 14.67 -22.16 0.28
CA LEU A 39 14.91 -20.86 0.91
C LEU A 39 15.71 -19.91 0.02
N HIS A 40 15.28 -18.66 -0.03
CA HIS A 40 15.92 -17.55 -0.75
C HIS A 40 15.52 -16.20 -0.13
N ASN A 41 16.09 -15.11 -0.62
CA ASN A 41 15.92 -13.75 -0.09
C ASN A 41 14.47 -13.21 -0.08
N GLU A 42 13.53 -13.88 -0.75
CA GLU A 42 12.12 -13.49 -0.84
C GLU A 42 11.19 -14.48 -0.13
N SER A 43 11.70 -15.57 0.46
CA SER A 43 10.84 -16.60 1.05
C SER A 43 9.93 -16.02 2.14
N VAL A 44 10.46 -15.14 2.99
CA VAL A 44 9.66 -14.47 4.04
C VAL A 44 8.58 -13.58 3.40
N ASN A 45 8.92 -12.77 2.40
CA ASN A 45 7.96 -11.90 1.70
C ASN A 45 6.85 -12.72 1.00
N ILE A 46 7.18 -13.89 0.46
CA ILE A 46 6.17 -14.77 -0.14
C ILE A 46 5.25 -15.32 0.93
N TYR A 47 5.80 -15.99 1.96
CA TYR A 47 5.00 -16.71 2.94
C TYR A 47 4.23 -15.80 3.89
N SER A 48 4.74 -14.61 4.21
CA SER A 48 4.04 -13.63 5.04
C SER A 48 2.76 -13.10 4.38
N HIS A 49 2.65 -13.18 3.04
CA HIS A 49 1.45 -12.80 2.29
C HIS A 49 0.62 -14.01 1.85
N LEU A 50 1.27 -15.08 1.39
CA LEU A 50 0.60 -16.28 0.85
C LEU A 50 -0.25 -17.01 1.90
N ILE A 51 0.31 -17.27 3.08
CA ILE A 51 -0.38 -18.01 4.13
C ILE A 51 -1.66 -17.27 4.57
N PRO A 52 -1.60 -15.96 4.91
CA PRO A 52 -2.81 -15.20 5.21
C PRO A 52 -3.81 -15.13 4.05
N ALA A 53 -3.36 -15.00 2.79
CA ALA A 53 -4.26 -15.00 1.63
C ALA A 53 -5.07 -16.31 1.53
N VAL A 54 -4.41 -17.45 1.71
CA VAL A 54 -5.06 -18.77 1.71
C VAL A 54 -6.03 -18.89 2.88
N ILE A 55 -5.62 -18.54 4.09
CA ILE A 55 -6.48 -18.59 5.29
C ILE A 55 -7.72 -17.72 5.09
N LEU A 56 -7.56 -16.47 4.66
CA LEU A 56 -8.65 -15.52 4.48
C LEU A 56 -9.66 -15.95 3.41
N SER A 57 -9.20 -16.63 2.36
CA SER A 57 -10.06 -17.14 1.28
C SER A 57 -11.12 -18.12 1.80
N PHE A 58 -10.78 -18.95 2.80
CA PHE A 58 -11.73 -19.88 3.44
C PHE A 58 -12.42 -19.29 4.67
N PHE A 59 -11.73 -18.40 5.38
CA PHE A 59 -12.23 -17.79 6.61
C PHE A 59 -13.47 -16.94 6.37
N GLY A 60 -13.54 -16.17 5.28
CA GLY A 60 -14.71 -15.34 4.96
C GLY A 60 -16.01 -16.15 4.83
N ILE A 61 -15.97 -17.28 4.12
CA ILE A 61 -17.12 -18.20 3.97
C ILE A 61 -17.50 -18.81 5.33
N SER A 62 -16.50 -19.16 6.13
CA SER A 62 -16.71 -19.79 7.44
C SER A 62 -17.38 -18.83 8.43
N ILE A 63 -16.92 -17.57 8.49
CA ILE A 63 -17.54 -16.51 9.27
C ILE A 63 -18.97 -16.26 8.80
N TYR A 64 -19.20 -16.14 7.49
CA TYR A 64 -20.54 -15.92 6.96
C TYR A 64 -21.52 -17.02 7.42
N LYS A 65 -21.14 -18.29 7.27
CA LYS A 65 -21.97 -19.43 7.73
C LYS A 65 -22.19 -19.43 9.25
N ALA A 66 -21.22 -18.96 10.03
CA ALA A 66 -21.37 -18.83 11.48
C ALA A 66 -22.35 -17.71 11.86
N LEU A 67 -22.24 -16.54 11.22
CA LEU A 67 -23.09 -15.38 11.47
C LEU A 67 -24.53 -15.61 10.99
N ALA A 68 -24.72 -16.16 9.79
CA ALA A 68 -26.04 -16.47 9.23
C ALA A 68 -26.83 -17.47 10.10
N ARG A 69 -26.14 -18.36 10.84
CA ARG A 69 -26.78 -19.26 11.80
C ARG A 69 -27.15 -18.58 13.12
N ARG A 70 -26.40 -17.56 13.51
CA ARG A 70 -26.54 -16.88 14.81
C ARG A 70 -27.53 -15.70 14.76
N TYR A 71 -27.61 -15.03 13.62
CA TYR A 71 -28.40 -13.82 13.43
C TYR A 71 -29.36 -14.01 12.27
N THR A 72 -30.67 -14.04 12.58
CA THR A 72 -31.73 -14.12 11.57
C THR A 72 -31.89 -12.82 10.78
N SER A 73 -31.28 -11.73 11.24
CA SER A 73 -31.30 -10.41 10.63
C SER A 73 -30.21 -10.19 9.57
N VAL A 74 -29.41 -11.21 9.25
CA VAL A 74 -28.36 -11.07 8.21
C VAL A 74 -29.01 -10.87 6.86
N SER A 75 -28.68 -9.74 6.24
CA SER A 75 -29.14 -9.34 4.92
C SER A 75 -28.09 -9.63 3.85
N THR A 76 -28.50 -9.57 2.58
CA THR A 76 -27.58 -9.63 1.45
C THR A 76 -26.56 -8.47 1.47
N ALA A 77 -26.94 -7.31 2.01
CA ALA A 77 -26.04 -6.17 2.12
C ALA A 77 -24.84 -6.50 3.03
N ASP A 78 -25.07 -7.18 4.15
CA ASP A 78 -24.01 -7.60 5.08
C ASP A 78 -22.99 -8.50 4.37
N ILE A 79 -23.47 -9.41 3.51
CA ILE A 79 -22.62 -10.31 2.70
C ILE A 79 -21.75 -9.50 1.74
N ILE A 80 -22.35 -8.53 1.05
CA ILE A 80 -21.65 -7.70 0.06
C ILE A 80 -20.55 -6.89 0.75
N VAL A 81 -20.85 -6.20 1.84
CA VAL A 81 -19.89 -5.30 2.49
C VAL A 81 -18.74 -6.05 3.17
N PHE A 82 -19.01 -7.20 3.80
CA PHE A 82 -17.95 -8.07 4.31
C PHE A 82 -17.16 -8.71 3.16
N GLY A 83 -17.84 -9.08 2.08
CA GLY A 83 -17.22 -9.60 0.86
C GLY A 83 -16.22 -8.62 0.27
N CYS A 84 -16.51 -7.32 0.22
CA CYS A 84 -15.58 -6.29 -0.21
C CYS A 84 -14.27 -6.29 0.59
N PHE A 85 -14.34 -6.41 1.92
CA PHE A 85 -13.15 -6.46 2.77
C PHE A 85 -12.33 -7.73 2.52
N PHE A 86 -12.96 -8.90 2.59
CA PHE A 86 -12.26 -10.18 2.41
C PHE A 86 -11.67 -10.30 1.01
N LEU A 87 -12.41 -9.90 -0.02
CA LEU A 87 -11.91 -9.89 -1.40
C LEU A 87 -10.73 -8.93 -1.54
N GLY A 88 -10.82 -7.71 -1.00
CA GLY A 88 -9.72 -6.75 -1.01
C GLY A 88 -8.47 -7.29 -0.32
N ALA A 89 -8.62 -7.93 0.85
CA ALA A 89 -7.51 -8.53 1.58
C ALA A 89 -6.88 -9.72 0.86
N VAL A 90 -7.69 -10.65 0.35
CA VAL A 90 -7.20 -11.81 -0.42
C VAL A 90 -6.50 -11.36 -1.69
N LEU A 91 -7.06 -10.39 -2.43
CA LEU A 91 -6.42 -9.86 -3.63
C LEU A 91 -5.11 -9.15 -3.30
N CYS A 92 -5.08 -8.28 -2.29
CA CYS A 92 -3.85 -7.58 -1.88
C CYS A 92 -2.73 -8.56 -1.52
N LEU A 93 -3.02 -9.53 -0.66
CA LEU A 93 -2.02 -10.48 -0.17
C LEU A 93 -1.64 -11.49 -1.25
N GLY A 94 -2.62 -11.99 -2.02
CA GLY A 94 -2.38 -12.94 -3.11
C GLY A 94 -1.58 -12.34 -4.26
N ILE A 95 -1.88 -11.10 -4.65
CA ILE A 95 -1.11 -10.39 -5.68
C ILE A 95 0.32 -10.13 -5.18
N SER A 96 0.49 -9.71 -3.93
CA SER A 96 1.82 -9.49 -3.33
C SER A 96 2.66 -10.77 -3.27
N ALA A 97 2.07 -11.87 -2.80
CA ALA A 97 2.72 -13.18 -2.80
C ALA A 97 3.10 -13.62 -4.22
N THR A 98 2.23 -13.37 -5.20
CA THR A 98 2.49 -13.65 -6.61
C THR A 98 3.65 -12.81 -7.13
N PHE A 99 3.68 -11.50 -6.84
CA PHE A 99 4.77 -10.60 -7.20
C PHE A 99 6.11 -11.12 -6.68
N HIS A 100 6.24 -11.37 -5.38
CA HIS A 100 7.47 -11.88 -4.80
C HIS A 100 7.83 -13.27 -5.34
N THR A 101 6.86 -14.09 -5.74
CA THR A 101 7.12 -15.38 -6.39
C THR A 101 7.69 -15.19 -7.80
N VAL A 102 7.11 -14.33 -8.63
CA VAL A 102 7.46 -14.19 -10.06
C VAL A 102 8.48 -13.10 -10.36
N GLN A 103 8.94 -12.32 -9.37
CA GLN A 103 9.89 -11.22 -9.60
C GLN A 103 11.22 -11.67 -10.23
N ASN A 104 11.60 -12.94 -10.11
CA ASN A 104 12.81 -13.47 -10.73
C ASN A 104 12.61 -13.93 -12.19
N HIS A 105 11.40 -13.81 -12.75
CA HIS A 105 11.08 -14.30 -14.08
C HIS A 105 11.86 -13.55 -15.17
N SER A 106 11.47 -12.32 -15.44
CA SER A 106 12.11 -11.43 -16.43
C SER A 106 11.84 -9.99 -16.03
N SER A 107 12.64 -9.06 -16.57
CA SER A 107 12.48 -7.64 -16.24
C SER A 107 11.08 -7.12 -16.56
N HIS A 108 10.44 -7.62 -17.62
CA HIS A 108 9.08 -7.24 -18.00
C HIS A 108 8.03 -7.74 -16.99
N ILE A 109 8.05 -9.03 -16.66
CA ILE A 109 7.09 -9.64 -15.72
C ILE A 109 7.24 -9.05 -14.32
N ALA A 110 8.47 -8.85 -13.85
CA ALA A 110 8.73 -8.23 -12.54
C ALA A 110 8.12 -6.82 -12.44
N ARG A 111 8.16 -6.04 -13.52
CA ARG A 111 7.59 -4.67 -13.56
C ARG A 111 6.07 -4.69 -13.50
N ILE A 112 5.42 -5.55 -14.28
CA ILE A 112 3.96 -5.69 -14.27
C ILE A 112 3.49 -6.19 -12.90
N ALA A 113 4.12 -7.23 -12.37
CA ALA A 113 3.75 -7.79 -11.09
C ALA A 113 3.92 -6.78 -9.94
N ASN A 114 4.97 -5.94 -9.96
CA ASN A 114 5.15 -4.85 -9.00
C ASN A 114 4.05 -3.78 -9.09
N GLN A 115 3.56 -3.47 -10.30
CA GLN A 115 2.43 -2.54 -10.46
C GLN A 115 1.12 -3.12 -9.93
N LEU A 116 0.88 -4.42 -10.19
CA LEU A 116 -0.28 -5.12 -9.63
C LEU A 116 -0.22 -5.17 -8.11
N ASP A 117 0.96 -5.37 -7.52
CA ASP A 117 1.15 -5.35 -6.05
C ASP A 117 0.72 -3.99 -5.44
N TYR A 118 1.09 -2.88 -6.09
CA TYR A 118 0.61 -1.54 -5.69
C TYR A 118 -0.91 -1.39 -5.82
N ILE A 119 -1.52 -1.94 -6.86
CA ILE A 119 -2.99 -1.96 -7.00
C ILE A 119 -3.62 -2.80 -5.89
N GLY A 120 -2.99 -3.90 -5.49
CA GLY A 120 -3.40 -4.73 -4.34
C GLY A 120 -3.58 -3.91 -3.06
N ILE A 121 -2.61 -3.04 -2.74
CA ILE A 121 -2.71 -2.13 -1.58
C ILE A 121 -3.97 -1.26 -1.65
N VAL A 122 -4.25 -0.70 -2.83
CA VAL A 122 -5.45 0.13 -3.06
C VAL A 122 -6.74 -0.67 -2.85
N LEU A 123 -6.80 -1.90 -3.38
CA LEU A 123 -7.97 -2.78 -3.25
C LEU A 123 -8.26 -3.12 -1.78
N LEU A 124 -7.23 -3.40 -0.97
CA LEU A 124 -7.40 -3.63 0.47
C LEU A 124 -7.89 -2.37 1.18
N ILE A 125 -7.31 -1.20 0.90
CA ILE A 125 -7.73 0.05 1.57
C ILE A 125 -9.20 0.34 1.26
N VAL A 126 -9.58 0.36 -0.02
CA VAL A 126 -10.98 0.61 -0.43
C VAL A 126 -11.92 -0.46 0.14
N GLY A 127 -11.56 -1.75 0.02
CA GLY A 127 -12.35 -2.87 0.51
C GLY A 127 -12.59 -2.81 2.03
N SER A 128 -11.62 -2.31 2.80
CA SER A 128 -11.76 -2.14 4.26
C SER A 128 -12.68 -0.98 4.67
N PHE A 129 -12.85 0.01 3.80
CA PHE A 129 -13.69 1.16 4.10
C PHE A 129 -15.17 0.84 3.91
N ILE A 130 -15.52 0.01 2.93
CA ILE A 130 -16.92 -0.33 2.61
C ILE A 130 -17.72 -0.81 3.84
N PRO A 131 -17.30 -1.85 4.59
CA PRO A 131 -18.04 -2.27 5.79
C PRO A 131 -18.00 -1.22 6.91
N SER A 132 -16.90 -0.49 7.06
CA SER A 132 -16.77 0.57 8.08
C SER A 132 -17.74 1.72 7.84
N ILE A 133 -17.92 2.13 6.58
CA ILE A 133 -18.88 3.16 6.17
C ILE A 133 -20.30 2.61 6.34
N PHE A 134 -20.56 1.39 5.88
CA PHE A 134 -21.87 0.77 5.97
C PHE A 134 -22.32 0.71 7.43
N TYR A 135 -21.61 0.01 8.31
CA TYR A 135 -22.03 -0.15 9.71
C TYR A 135 -21.87 1.13 10.54
N GLY A 136 -20.90 1.98 10.24
CA GLY A 136 -20.67 3.23 10.97
C GLY A 136 -21.71 4.30 10.68
N LEU A 137 -22.41 4.20 9.54
CA LEU A 137 -23.48 5.11 9.16
C LEU A 137 -24.84 4.43 9.09
N PHE A 138 -24.92 3.15 9.44
CA PHE A 138 -26.18 2.40 9.46
C PHE A 138 -27.06 2.84 10.63
N ASP A 139 -28.34 3.04 10.34
CA ASP A 139 -29.35 3.29 11.35
C ASP A 139 -29.98 1.99 11.84
N ASN A 140 -30.25 1.89 13.14
CA ASN A 140 -30.81 0.68 13.73
C ASN A 140 -32.34 0.52 13.48
N GLY A 141 -32.91 1.27 12.53
CA GLY A 141 -34.31 1.16 12.12
C GLY A 141 -35.32 1.76 13.11
N LEU A 142 -34.85 2.51 14.10
CA LEU A 142 -35.70 3.24 15.06
C LEU A 142 -36.07 4.64 14.56
N SER A 143 -35.40 5.10 13.49
CA SER A 143 -35.62 6.42 12.90
C SER A 143 -36.81 6.42 11.92
N PRO A 144 -37.53 7.55 11.76
CA PRO A 144 -38.50 7.72 10.69
C PRO A 144 -37.92 7.42 9.31
N PHE A 145 -38.77 6.99 8.36
CA PHE A 145 -38.36 6.63 7.00
C PHE A 145 -37.58 7.74 6.26
N SER A 146 -37.88 9.00 6.54
CA SER A 146 -37.14 10.14 5.98
C SER A 146 -35.65 10.12 6.37
N LEU A 147 -35.34 9.78 7.62
CA LEU A 147 -33.96 9.68 8.09
C LEU A 147 -33.25 8.45 7.48
N LEU A 148 -33.96 7.33 7.30
CA LEU A 148 -33.39 6.14 6.64
C LEU A 148 -32.85 6.46 5.25
N ILE A 149 -33.60 7.22 4.45
CA ILE A 149 -33.16 7.65 3.12
C ILE A 149 -31.88 8.50 3.20
N ASP A 150 -31.76 9.37 4.20
CA ASP A 150 -30.56 10.20 4.36
C ASP A 150 -29.34 9.38 4.82
N TYR A 151 -29.52 8.34 5.64
CA TYR A 151 -28.44 7.39 5.95
C TYR A 151 -27.95 6.63 4.72
N LEU A 152 -28.86 6.14 3.87
CA LEU A 152 -28.50 5.44 2.64
C LEU A 152 -27.77 6.37 1.66
N LYS A 153 -28.19 7.63 1.55
CA LYS A 153 -27.48 8.65 0.76
C LYS A 153 -26.07 8.89 1.29
N ASP A 154 -25.90 9.05 2.61
CA ASP A 154 -24.58 9.23 3.23
C ASP A 154 -23.66 8.04 2.94
N ILE A 155 -24.14 6.80 3.13
CA ILE A 155 -23.40 5.57 2.83
C ILE A 155 -22.98 5.53 1.37
N ALA A 156 -23.92 5.75 0.44
CA ALA A 156 -23.66 5.69 -1.00
C ALA A 156 -22.68 6.79 -1.45
N TYR A 157 -22.88 8.03 -0.99
CA TYR A 157 -22.06 9.17 -1.34
C TYR A 157 -20.61 9.02 -0.86
N ILE A 158 -20.43 8.60 0.40
CA ILE A 158 -19.09 8.45 0.97
C ILE A 158 -18.37 7.25 0.38
N SER A 159 -19.08 6.13 0.18
CA SER A 159 -18.51 4.94 -0.50
C SER A 159 -18.09 5.26 -1.94
N ALA A 160 -18.89 6.04 -2.67
CA ALA A 160 -18.54 6.49 -4.02
C ALA A 160 -17.27 7.33 -4.01
N LYS A 161 -17.14 8.32 -3.12
CA LYS A 161 -15.93 9.15 -3.01
C LYS A 161 -14.66 8.36 -2.72
N ILE A 162 -14.73 7.44 -1.76
CA ILE A 162 -13.60 6.57 -1.41
C ILE A 162 -13.22 5.68 -2.59
N THR A 163 -14.22 5.11 -3.27
CA THR A 163 -13.98 4.27 -4.46
C THR A 163 -13.36 5.08 -5.58
N SER A 164 -13.83 6.31 -5.84
CA SER A 164 -13.23 7.20 -6.85
C SER A 164 -11.78 7.57 -6.52
N LEU A 165 -11.47 7.87 -5.25
CA LEU A 165 -10.10 8.14 -4.82
C LEU A 165 -9.20 6.91 -4.97
N GLY A 166 -9.73 5.72 -4.65
CA GLY A 166 -9.08 4.45 -4.88
C GLY A 166 -8.79 4.21 -6.37
N LEU A 167 -9.79 4.39 -7.24
CA LEU A 167 -9.61 4.25 -8.69
C LEU A 167 -8.53 5.20 -9.23
N LEU A 168 -8.49 6.45 -8.75
CA LEU A 168 -7.42 7.39 -9.09
C LEU A 168 -6.05 6.88 -8.63
N CYS A 169 -5.93 6.39 -7.40
CA CYS A 169 -4.68 5.82 -6.89
C CYS A 169 -4.25 4.57 -7.68
N ALA A 170 -5.19 3.71 -8.07
CA ALA A 170 -4.92 2.54 -8.89
C ALA A 170 -4.44 2.94 -10.30
N ALA A 171 -5.09 3.93 -10.93
CA ALA A 171 -4.69 4.45 -12.23
C ALA A 171 -3.28 5.05 -12.20
N ILE A 172 -2.95 5.84 -11.16
CA ILE A 172 -1.60 6.37 -10.96
C ILE A 172 -0.60 5.22 -10.75
N SER A 173 -0.96 4.20 -9.97
CA SER A 173 -0.11 3.03 -9.69
C SER A 173 0.19 2.18 -10.93
N ALA A 174 -0.72 2.17 -11.90
CA ALA A 174 -0.56 1.49 -13.18
C ALA A 174 0.40 2.20 -14.15
N THR A 175 0.81 3.44 -13.85
CA THR A 175 1.72 4.19 -14.74
C THR A 175 3.16 3.65 -14.67
N PRO A 176 3.91 3.65 -15.79
CA PRO A 176 5.31 3.23 -15.81
C PRO A 176 6.24 4.08 -14.96
N GLN A 177 5.89 5.34 -14.67
CA GLN A 177 6.70 6.26 -13.86
C GLN A 177 6.65 5.87 -12.38
N PHE A 178 5.49 5.41 -11.91
CA PHE A 178 5.24 5.10 -10.51
C PHE A 178 6.19 4.03 -9.96
N ARG A 179 6.70 3.13 -10.81
CA ARG A 179 7.66 2.06 -10.43
C ARG A 179 9.10 2.55 -10.20
N HIS A 180 9.46 3.75 -10.66
CA HIS A 180 10.84 4.21 -10.56
C HIS A 180 11.25 4.42 -9.09
N PRO A 181 12.50 4.10 -8.68
CA PRO A 181 12.93 4.27 -7.29
C PRO A 181 12.78 5.70 -6.76
N THR A 182 12.92 6.73 -7.62
CA THR A 182 12.73 8.14 -7.23
C THR A 182 11.30 8.48 -6.82
N TRP A 183 10.31 7.68 -7.23
CA TRP A 183 8.89 7.88 -6.86
C TRP A 183 8.53 7.24 -5.53
N ARG A 184 9.43 6.50 -4.88
CA ARG A 184 9.22 5.83 -3.58
C ARG A 184 8.54 6.74 -2.53
N PRO A 185 9.01 7.99 -2.28
CA PRO A 185 8.36 8.87 -1.29
C PRO A 185 6.95 9.31 -1.71
N PHE A 186 6.73 9.51 -3.01
CA PHE A 186 5.40 9.84 -3.53
C PHE A 186 4.43 8.67 -3.33
N ARG A 187 4.86 7.43 -3.65
CA ARG A 187 4.04 6.23 -3.42
C ARG A 187 3.59 6.10 -1.97
N ALA A 188 4.55 6.22 -1.04
CA ALA A 188 4.26 6.15 0.39
C ALA A 188 3.24 7.22 0.82
N ARG A 189 3.45 8.48 0.44
CA ARG A 189 2.50 9.57 0.74
C ARG A 189 1.13 9.32 0.13
N MET A 190 1.05 8.84 -1.12
CA MET A 190 -0.22 8.57 -1.78
C MET A 190 -1.05 7.52 -1.03
N PHE A 191 -0.44 6.39 -0.65
CA PHE A 191 -1.15 5.34 0.09
C PHE A 191 -1.50 5.76 1.52
N ILE A 192 -0.62 6.51 2.20
CA ILE A 192 -0.93 7.11 3.51
C ILE A 192 -2.13 8.05 3.39
N SER A 193 -2.15 8.95 2.41
CA SER A 193 -3.26 9.88 2.18
C SER A 193 -4.58 9.15 1.86
N LEU A 194 -4.52 8.08 1.05
CA LEU A 194 -5.69 7.24 0.80
C LEU A 194 -6.20 6.61 2.10
N GLY A 195 -5.31 6.09 2.95
CA GLY A 195 -5.67 5.56 4.28
C GLY A 195 -6.24 6.64 5.22
N LEU A 196 -5.63 7.82 5.28
CA LEU A 196 -6.07 8.94 6.11
C LEU A 196 -7.42 9.52 5.66
N SER A 197 -7.85 9.26 4.42
CA SER A 197 -9.20 9.65 3.98
C SER A 197 -10.31 8.97 4.79
N ALA A 198 -10.01 7.90 5.55
CA ALA A 198 -10.91 7.29 6.55
C ALA A 198 -11.35 8.26 7.66
N LEU A 199 -10.59 9.33 7.92
CA LEU A 199 -10.98 10.33 8.91
C LEU A 199 -12.31 10.99 8.54
N PHE A 200 -12.61 11.14 7.25
CA PHE A 200 -13.85 11.75 6.79
C PHE A 200 -15.11 10.96 7.24
N PRO A 201 -15.30 9.67 6.89
CA PRO A 201 -16.44 8.89 7.38
C PRO A 201 -16.47 8.75 8.89
N VAL A 202 -15.31 8.60 9.55
CA VAL A 202 -15.23 8.45 11.01
C VAL A 202 -15.70 9.71 11.73
N VAL A 203 -15.24 10.89 11.31
CA VAL A 203 -15.64 12.17 11.88
C VAL A 203 -17.12 12.45 11.57
N HIS A 204 -17.57 12.20 10.33
CA HIS A 204 -18.99 12.32 9.96
C HIS A 204 -19.90 11.47 10.86
N GLY A 205 -19.57 10.19 11.04
CA GLY A 205 -20.31 9.29 11.94
C GLY A 205 -20.22 9.72 13.41
N ALA A 206 -19.06 10.17 13.88
CA ALA A 206 -18.88 10.67 15.24
C ALA A 206 -19.71 11.93 15.53
N MET A 207 -19.83 12.84 14.57
CA MET A 207 -20.70 14.02 14.69
C MET A 207 -22.18 13.63 14.70
N LYS A 208 -22.57 12.63 13.91
CA LYS A 208 -23.97 12.19 13.76
C LYS A 208 -24.47 11.36 14.95
N PHE A 209 -23.66 10.41 15.44
CA PHE A 209 -24.08 9.44 16.46
C PHE A 209 -23.36 9.58 17.80
N GLY A 210 -22.28 10.37 17.86
CA GLY A 210 -21.39 10.44 19.01
C GLY A 210 -20.39 9.28 19.09
N ILE A 211 -19.29 9.51 19.80
CA ILE A 211 -18.15 8.58 19.94
C ILE A 211 -18.57 7.24 20.55
N ARG A 212 -19.46 7.25 21.55
CA ARG A 212 -19.88 6.02 22.26
C ARG A 212 -20.66 5.08 21.35
N GLN A 213 -21.54 5.62 20.50
CA GLN A 213 -22.32 4.82 19.56
C GLN A 213 -21.44 4.32 18.41
N MET A 214 -20.57 5.17 17.86
CA MET A 214 -19.58 4.76 16.87
C MET A 214 -18.70 3.62 17.37
N ASN A 215 -18.29 3.64 18.65
CA ASN A 215 -17.52 2.54 19.21
C ASN A 215 -18.30 1.22 19.29
N LYS A 216 -19.62 1.26 19.45
CA LYS A 216 -20.48 0.06 19.40
C LYS A 216 -20.68 -0.46 17.98
N GLN A 217 -20.81 0.44 16.99
CA GLN A 217 -21.11 0.08 15.60
C GLN A 217 -19.89 -0.48 14.86
N ILE A 218 -18.75 0.22 14.92
CA ILE A 218 -17.56 -0.13 14.13
C ILE A 218 -16.35 -0.48 14.97
N GLY A 219 -16.46 -0.48 16.30
CA GLY A 219 -15.30 -0.64 17.16
C GLY A 219 -14.30 0.49 16.95
N LEU A 220 -14.76 1.75 17.03
CA LEU A 220 -13.97 2.96 16.75
C LEU A 220 -12.55 2.93 17.36
N PHE A 221 -12.38 2.44 18.58
CA PHE A 221 -11.05 2.27 19.18
C PHE A 221 -10.13 1.37 18.34
N TRP A 222 -10.64 0.23 17.85
CA TRP A 222 -9.89 -0.69 16.99
C TRP A 222 -9.58 -0.08 15.63
N VAL A 223 -10.48 0.73 15.08
CA VAL A 223 -10.25 1.47 13.83
C VAL A 223 -9.12 2.49 13.99
N VAL A 224 -9.09 3.22 15.11
CA VAL A 224 -8.01 4.18 15.42
C VAL A 224 -6.68 3.45 15.66
N LEU A 225 -6.70 2.31 16.37
CA LEU A 225 -5.52 1.49 16.57
C LEU A 225 -4.97 0.96 15.23
N GLN A 226 -5.85 0.46 14.36
CA GLN A 226 -5.49 0.06 12.99
C GLN A 226 -4.83 1.22 12.24
N GLY A 227 -5.45 2.40 12.23
CA GLY A 227 -4.88 3.59 11.58
C GLY A 227 -3.49 3.95 12.12
N SER A 228 -3.29 3.82 13.43
CA SER A 228 -1.99 4.05 14.08
C SER A 228 -0.94 3.03 13.63
N LEU A 229 -1.30 1.74 13.57
CA LEU A 229 -0.41 0.68 13.08
C LEU A 229 -0.03 0.89 11.61
N TYR A 230 -0.97 1.36 10.78
CA TYR A 230 -0.70 1.72 9.38
C TYR A 230 0.35 2.83 9.26
N ILE A 231 0.21 3.90 10.05
CA ILE A 231 1.17 5.02 10.06
C ILE A 231 2.54 4.53 10.52
N VAL A 232 2.60 3.76 11.61
CA VAL A 232 3.85 3.18 12.12
C VAL A 232 4.52 2.31 11.06
N GLY A 233 3.78 1.41 10.42
CA GLY A 233 4.30 0.57 9.34
C GLY A 233 4.84 1.39 8.16
N ALA A 234 4.11 2.44 7.76
CA ALA A 234 4.56 3.34 6.69
C ALA A 234 5.81 4.15 7.07
N CYS A 235 5.93 4.59 8.33
CA CYS A 235 7.13 5.24 8.85
C CYS A 235 8.34 4.29 8.90
N ILE A 236 8.14 3.02 9.29
CA ILE A 236 9.20 2.01 9.23
C ILE A 236 9.65 1.80 7.78
N TYR A 237 8.71 1.63 6.85
CA TYR A 237 9.01 1.52 5.42
C TYR A 237 9.80 2.74 4.91
N ALA A 238 9.36 3.95 5.22
CA ALA A 238 10.00 5.19 4.78
C ALA A 238 11.37 5.43 5.44
N SER A 239 11.56 5.06 6.70
CA SER A 239 12.83 5.24 7.43
C SER A 239 13.90 4.26 6.97
N LEU A 240 13.52 3.01 6.69
CA LEU A 240 14.38 2.06 5.99
C LEU A 240 14.79 2.64 4.63
N MET A 241 13.85 3.28 3.90
CA MET A 241 14.14 3.98 2.66
C MET A 241 15.09 5.17 2.76
N CYS A 242 15.02 5.99 3.82
CA CYS A 242 15.95 7.11 4.02
C CYS A 242 17.37 6.62 4.27
N LYS A 243 17.54 5.55 5.08
CA LYS A 243 18.84 4.89 5.24
C LYS A 243 19.40 4.36 3.91
N PHE A 244 18.54 3.88 3.01
CA PHE A 244 18.94 3.45 1.66
C PHE A 244 19.36 4.62 0.76
N SER A 245 18.79 5.83 0.94
CA SER A 245 19.13 7.02 0.17
C SER A 245 20.42 7.70 0.64
N ASP A 246 20.65 7.78 1.95
CA ASP A 246 21.84 8.45 2.51
C ASP A 246 23.16 7.74 2.17
N ALA A 247 23.12 6.43 1.96
CA ALA A 247 24.27 5.67 1.48
C ALA A 247 24.58 5.87 -0.01
N ASN A 248 23.66 6.47 -0.78
CA ASN A 248 23.82 6.65 -2.23
C ASN A 248 23.86 8.13 -2.65
N THR A 249 23.47 9.07 -1.79
CA THR A 249 23.62 10.51 -2.05
C THR A 249 23.36 11.31 -0.77
N ARG A 250 24.16 12.36 -0.51
CA ARG A 250 23.92 13.40 0.50
C ARG A 250 22.59 14.15 0.21
N ALA A 251 21.45 13.51 0.44
CA ALA A 251 20.15 14.00 -0.03
C ALA A 251 18.99 13.85 0.97
N CYS A 252 19.18 13.35 2.20
CA CYS A 252 18.22 13.56 3.29
C CYS A 252 18.47 14.81 4.15
N THR A 253 19.31 15.76 3.71
CA THR A 253 19.36 17.10 4.33
C THR A 253 18.43 18.07 3.60
N SER A 254 17.13 17.77 3.53
CA SER A 254 16.10 18.81 3.34
C SER A 254 14.68 18.27 3.31
N TRP A 255 14.05 18.22 4.48
CA TRP A 255 12.63 18.56 4.66
C TRP A 255 12.61 19.64 5.75
N PRO A 256 12.05 20.87 5.58
CA PRO A 256 11.41 21.52 4.44
C PRO A 256 12.11 22.83 4.02
N VAL A 257 13.40 22.83 3.66
CA VAL A 257 14.13 24.09 3.33
C VAL A 257 14.22 24.38 1.82
N ARG A 258 14.13 23.37 0.95
CA ARG A 258 14.31 23.56 -0.51
C ARG A 258 13.17 24.29 -1.24
N TYR A 259 12.07 24.61 -0.56
CA TYR A 259 10.99 25.41 -1.16
C TYR A 259 11.20 26.91 -0.96
N LEU A 260 12.06 27.33 -0.02
CA LEU A 260 12.35 28.74 0.25
C LEU A 260 13.51 29.27 -0.61
N ASP A 261 14.45 28.41 -1.03
CA ASP A 261 15.58 28.83 -1.88
C ASP A 261 15.17 29.17 -3.33
N LYS A 262 13.95 28.81 -3.76
CA LYS A 262 13.42 29.18 -5.08
C LYS A 262 12.69 30.54 -5.10
N LEU A 263 12.60 31.23 -3.97
CA LEU A 263 11.88 32.51 -3.85
C LEU A 263 12.78 33.73 -3.62
N SER A 264 14.11 33.59 -3.63
CA SER A 264 15.02 34.75 -3.59
C SER A 264 16.24 34.54 -4.49
N PRO A 265 16.25 35.06 -5.74
CA PRO A 265 17.40 34.97 -6.62
C PRO A 265 18.39 36.12 -6.44
N ASN A 266 18.54 36.69 -5.24
CA ASN A 266 19.52 37.76 -4.99
C ASN A 266 20.03 37.75 -3.55
N LEU A 267 21.14 37.06 -3.31
CA LEU A 267 22.14 37.54 -2.34
C LEU A 267 23.52 36.94 -2.69
N SER A 268 24.29 37.71 -3.46
CA SER A 268 25.72 37.53 -3.67
C SER A 268 26.49 38.13 -2.49
N LEU A 269 27.21 37.32 -1.71
CA LEU A 269 28.31 37.81 -0.86
C LEU A 269 29.45 36.77 -0.75
N TYR A 270 30.52 37.06 -1.49
CA TYR A 270 31.94 37.01 -1.12
C TYR A 270 32.62 35.77 -0.49
N GLY A 271 33.69 35.33 -1.19
CA GLY A 271 34.95 34.81 -0.65
C GLY A 271 35.02 33.29 -0.46
N GLY A 272 36.00 32.53 -0.94
CA GLY A 272 37.28 32.80 -1.60
C GLY A 272 38.11 31.50 -1.57
N THR A 273 38.99 31.31 -2.55
CA THR A 273 40.05 30.28 -2.66
C THR A 273 39.55 28.82 -2.82
N GLY A 274 39.91 28.02 -3.81
CA GLY A 274 41.01 28.05 -4.76
C GLY A 274 41.69 26.67 -4.75
N TYR A 275 41.20 25.72 -5.55
CA TYR A 275 41.99 24.56 -6.00
C TYR A 275 41.53 24.12 -7.40
N ASN A 276 42.40 24.37 -8.38
CA ASN A 276 42.34 23.85 -9.74
C ASN A 276 42.81 22.39 -9.76
N ILE A 277 42.01 21.48 -10.34
CA ILE A 277 42.53 20.32 -11.10
C ILE A 277 41.65 20.14 -12.34
N SER A 278 42.32 20.01 -13.49
CA SER A 278 41.82 20.17 -14.86
C SER A 278 40.91 19.03 -15.37
N PRO A 279 40.14 19.26 -16.46
CA PRO A 279 39.29 18.27 -17.09
C PRO A 279 40.08 17.42 -18.10
N SER A 280 40.18 16.11 -17.86
CA SER A 280 40.66 15.18 -18.88
C SER A 280 40.01 13.80 -18.75
N ARG A 281 38.96 13.56 -19.55
CA ARG A 281 38.90 12.50 -20.57
C ARG A 281 37.45 12.26 -20.99
N ILE A 282 37.18 12.74 -22.18
CA ILE A 282 36.16 12.29 -23.12
C ILE A 282 36.48 10.84 -23.52
N GLY A 283 35.46 10.01 -23.73
CA GLY A 283 35.55 8.73 -24.44
C GLY A 283 34.44 7.78 -24.00
N GLN A 284 33.29 7.75 -24.70
CA GLN A 284 32.95 6.72 -25.71
C GLN A 284 32.55 5.38 -25.04
N CYS A 285 31.44 4.70 -25.31
CA CYS A 285 30.56 4.60 -26.48
C CYS A 285 29.25 3.90 -26.05
N LEU A 286 28.18 4.19 -26.80
CA LEU A 286 26.98 3.37 -27.12
C LEU A 286 26.15 2.76 -25.98
#